data_AF-A0A1G9K188-F1
#
_entry.id   AF-A0A1G9K188-F1
#
_cell.length_a   1.000
_cell.length_b   1.000
_cell.length_c   1.000
_cell.angle_alpha   90.00
_cell.angle_beta   90.00
_cell.angle_gamma   90.00
#
_symmetry.space_group_name_H-M   'P 1'
#
loop_
_entity.id
_entity.type
_entity.pdbx_description
1 polymer ?
#
loop_
_entity_poly.entity_id
_entity_poly.type
_entity_poly.pdbx_seq_one_letter_code
_entity_poly.pdbx_strand_id
1 'polypeptide(L)'
;MRLLWSFAVSNHPITLDPPETPARGDSVAPDAQEESGGSVMSLLERIGSVFVPIGVALYAVLYIGIEQMYAIFGVNPQQVGVDQSVLLGRMMSTLVLLLLIALPLLGIIVGLGWLLNKITGGATGRLVQAIRQRPWIAATLAALWCGATYWGLFDLFGDLDLFVMVAVAVGLGVLAFLVPFRLLRRKPVGRAGTKVIVGGLTGIGLGFVLVLGLINGALDVQATGQANELLGAVGFQDQWAIVKDAESDKPLYDGRYMMMLGESDGTYILYDCDKMETIRRPMETTNLGEIQMDPEREEGFTCGGLAEQEQTQ
;
A
#
# COMPACT_ATOMS: atom_id res chain seq x y z
N MET A 1 28.48 80.01 5.14
CA MET A 1 28.17 79.73 3.73
C MET A 1 26.73 79.24 3.64
N ARG A 2 25.81 80.13 3.25
CA ARG A 2 24.38 79.84 3.00
C ARG A 2 24.16 80.04 1.51
N LEU A 3 23.75 79.00 0.79
CA LEU A 3 23.30 79.10 -0.59
C LEU A 3 21.79 79.26 -0.58
N LEU A 4 21.34 80.45 -1.00
CA LEU A 4 19.95 80.79 -1.31
C LEU A 4 19.62 80.22 -2.69
N TRP A 5 18.59 79.38 -2.77
CA TRP A 5 17.90 79.09 -4.04
C TRP A 5 16.49 79.65 -3.94
N SER A 6 16.20 80.61 -4.81
CA SER A 6 14.90 81.24 -5.00
C SER A 6 14.25 80.55 -6.20
N PHE A 7 13.13 79.87 -5.99
CA PHE A 7 12.28 79.38 -7.07
C PHE A 7 10.94 80.12 -7.01
N ALA A 8 10.66 80.88 -8.07
CA ALA A 8 9.39 81.53 -8.32
C ALA A 8 8.33 80.48 -8.68
N VAL A 9 7.19 80.52 -7.98
CA VAL A 9 6.00 79.72 -8.27
C VAL A 9 5.14 80.50 -9.26
N SER A 10 5.06 80.05 -10.51
CA SER A 10 4.05 80.53 -11.48
C SER A 10 2.81 79.64 -11.41
N ASN A 11 1.73 80.17 -10.82
CA ASN A 11 0.41 79.57 -10.87
C ASN A 11 -0.18 79.72 -12.28
N HIS A 12 -0.21 78.62 -13.05
CA HIS A 12 -1.07 78.52 -14.22
C HIS A 12 -2.37 77.79 -13.84
N PRO A 13 -3.55 78.38 -14.13
CA PRO A 13 -4.83 77.71 -13.93
C PRO A 13 -4.95 76.50 -14.87
N ILE A 14 -5.36 75.39 -14.27
CA ILE A 14 -5.63 74.11 -14.90
C ILE A 14 -6.90 74.23 -15.74
N THR A 15 -6.76 74.22 -17.07
CA THR A 15 -7.85 73.88 -18.00
C THR A 15 -7.82 72.37 -18.22
N LEU A 16 -8.78 71.66 -17.61
CA LEU A 16 -9.06 70.27 -17.91
C LEU A 16 -9.86 70.22 -19.23
N ASP A 17 -9.18 70.02 -20.34
CA ASP A 17 -9.84 69.51 -21.54
C ASP A 17 -10.31 68.07 -21.25
N PRO A 18 -11.55 67.70 -21.62
CA PRO A 18 -12.01 66.33 -21.47
C PRO A 18 -11.13 65.40 -22.32
N PRO A 19 -10.66 64.27 -21.79
CA PRO A 19 -9.87 63.34 -22.58
C PRO A 19 -10.71 62.84 -23.76
N GLU A 20 -10.21 63.10 -24.96
CA GLU A 20 -10.65 62.44 -26.18
C GLU A 20 -10.69 60.93 -25.91
N THR A 21 -11.88 60.35 -26.01
CA THR A 21 -12.06 58.90 -26.01
C THR A 21 -11.18 58.32 -27.13
N PRO A 22 -10.11 57.57 -26.84
CA PRO A 22 -9.38 56.89 -27.90
C PRO A 22 -10.36 55.93 -28.57
N ALA A 23 -10.36 55.96 -29.91
CA ALA A 23 -11.07 55.02 -30.74
C ALA A 23 -10.86 53.60 -30.18
N ARG A 24 -11.99 52.94 -29.93
CA ARG A 24 -12.09 51.55 -29.48
C ARG A 24 -11.35 50.68 -30.49
N GLY A 25 -10.05 50.50 -30.26
CA GLY A 25 -9.25 49.51 -30.95
C GLY A 25 -9.92 48.18 -30.72
N ASP A 26 -10.17 47.49 -31.83
CA ASP A 26 -10.72 46.15 -31.86
C ASP A 26 -10.07 45.33 -30.76
N SER A 27 -10.91 44.95 -29.82
CA SER A 27 -10.58 44.04 -28.75
C SER A 27 -10.28 42.73 -29.46
N VAL A 28 -9.02 42.52 -29.81
CA VAL A 28 -8.45 41.21 -30.08
C VAL A 28 -8.87 40.37 -28.88
N ALA A 29 -9.89 39.55 -29.09
CA ALA A 29 -10.22 38.49 -28.17
C ALA A 29 -8.90 37.77 -27.88
N PRO A 30 -8.54 37.50 -26.61
CA PRO A 30 -7.48 36.54 -26.39
C PRO A 30 -7.97 35.25 -27.04
N ASP A 31 -7.35 34.88 -28.14
CA ASP A 31 -7.53 33.61 -28.82
C ASP A 31 -7.35 32.51 -27.76
N ALA A 32 -8.47 32.09 -27.21
CA ALA A 32 -8.60 30.89 -26.41
C ALA A 32 -8.76 29.70 -27.38
N GLN A 33 -7.80 29.58 -28.29
CA GLN A 33 -7.66 28.56 -29.33
C GLN A 33 -6.16 28.56 -29.65
N GLU A 34 -5.36 27.51 -29.58
CA GLU A 34 -5.57 26.08 -29.41
C GLU A 34 -4.20 25.53 -28.98
N GLU A 35 -4.01 25.11 -27.74
CA GLU A 35 -3.02 24.05 -27.46
C GLU A 35 -3.73 22.70 -27.53
N SER A 36 -4.27 22.41 -28.72
CA SER A 36 -4.77 21.09 -29.13
C SER A 36 -3.62 20.13 -29.50
N GLY A 37 -2.45 20.29 -28.85
CA GLY A 37 -1.27 19.42 -28.99
C GLY A 37 -1.06 18.45 -27.82
N GLY A 38 -1.91 18.50 -26.78
CA GLY A 38 -1.67 17.84 -25.50
C GLY A 38 -2.49 16.57 -25.24
N SER A 39 -2.93 15.82 -26.25
CA SER A 39 -3.94 14.77 -26.04
C SER A 39 -3.41 13.55 -25.28
N VAL A 40 -2.31 12.94 -25.71
CA VAL A 40 -1.79 11.71 -25.06
C VAL A 40 -0.75 12.04 -24.00
N MET A 41 0.15 12.99 -24.25
CA MET A 41 1.24 13.29 -23.32
C MET A 41 0.73 13.94 -22.03
N SER A 42 -0.27 14.84 -22.11
CA SER A 42 -0.86 15.41 -20.89
C SER A 42 -1.72 14.39 -20.12
N LEU A 43 -2.36 13.44 -20.83
CA LEU A 43 -3.04 12.32 -20.18
C LEU A 43 -2.03 11.44 -19.44
N LEU A 44 -0.90 11.13 -20.07
CA LEU A 44 0.15 10.30 -19.50
C LEU A 44 0.80 10.97 -18.28
N GLU A 45 1.08 12.28 -18.35
CA GLU A 45 1.61 13.07 -17.24
C GLU A 45 0.62 13.14 -16.07
N ARG A 46 -0.67 13.29 -16.37
CA ARG A 46 -1.73 13.35 -15.36
C ARG A 46 -2.02 12.01 -14.70
N ILE A 47 -1.88 10.92 -15.46
CA ILE A 47 -1.93 9.55 -14.93
C ILE A 47 -0.67 9.32 -14.08
N GLY A 48 0.53 9.57 -14.62
CA GLY A 48 1.80 9.38 -13.91
C GLY A 48 1.88 10.13 -12.58
N SER A 49 1.48 11.41 -12.54
CA SER A 49 1.50 12.22 -11.31
C SER A 49 0.59 11.68 -10.20
N VAL A 50 -0.40 10.85 -10.55
CA VAL A 50 -1.32 10.21 -9.61
C VAL A 50 -0.83 8.82 -9.22
N PHE A 51 -0.45 8.00 -10.21
CA PHE A 51 -0.08 6.61 -9.96
C PHE A 51 1.28 6.49 -9.27
N VAL A 52 2.22 7.40 -9.53
CA VAL A 52 3.56 7.34 -8.91
C VAL A 52 3.49 7.48 -7.38
N PRO A 53 2.85 8.50 -6.79
CA PRO A 53 2.73 8.58 -5.33
C PRO A 53 1.99 7.39 -4.71
N ILE A 54 0.95 6.88 -5.37
CA ILE A 54 0.20 5.71 -4.91
C ILE A 54 1.09 4.46 -4.93
N GLY A 55 1.85 4.26 -6.01
CA GLY A 55 2.80 3.15 -6.13
C GLY A 55 3.90 3.21 -5.07
N VAL A 56 4.46 4.40 -4.81
CA VAL A 56 5.47 4.60 -3.76
C VAL A 56 4.88 4.33 -2.37
N ALA A 57 3.66 4.81 -2.10
CA ALA A 57 2.98 4.54 -0.83
C ALA A 57 2.69 3.04 -0.63
N LEU A 58 2.17 2.37 -1.66
CA LEU A 58 1.93 0.93 -1.64
C LEU A 58 3.22 0.13 -1.43
N TYR A 59 4.29 0.53 -2.12
CA TYR A 59 5.61 -0.06 -1.93
C TYR A 59 6.06 0.09 -0.47
N ALA A 60 5.98 1.29 0.11
CA ALA A 60 6.36 1.50 1.51
C ALA A 60 5.54 0.63 2.48
N VAL A 61 4.23 0.53 2.27
CA VAL A 61 3.34 -0.30 3.10
C VAL A 61 3.72 -1.79 3.02
N LEU A 62 3.92 -2.30 1.81
CA LEU A 62 4.32 -3.70 1.61
C LEU A 62 5.72 -3.97 2.19
N TYR A 63 6.64 -3.02 2.09
CA TYR A 63 8.00 -3.15 2.63
C TYR A 63 7.94 -3.33 4.14
N ILE A 64 7.17 -2.45 4.81
CA ILE A 64 6.91 -2.56 6.24
C ILE A 64 6.29 -3.92 6.56
N GLY A 65 5.36 -4.42 5.75
CA GLY A 65 4.76 -5.72 5.99
C GLY A 65 5.74 -6.89 5.94
N ILE A 66 6.65 -6.90 4.96
CA ILE A 66 7.70 -7.92 4.87
C ILE A 66 8.65 -7.81 6.06
N GLU A 67 9.01 -6.59 6.48
CA GLU A 67 9.86 -6.36 7.66
C GLU A 67 9.21 -6.90 8.94
N GLN A 68 7.93 -6.59 9.17
CA GLN A 68 7.17 -7.10 10.33
C GLN A 68 6.99 -8.62 10.29
N MET A 69 6.77 -9.19 9.11
CA MET A 69 6.69 -10.64 8.91
C MET A 69 8.00 -11.34 9.33
N TYR A 70 9.16 -10.84 8.88
CA TYR A 70 10.46 -11.41 9.27
C TYR A 70 10.83 -11.13 10.74
N ALA A 71 10.34 -10.01 11.30
CA ALA A 71 10.56 -9.66 12.70
C ALA A 71 9.96 -10.69 13.67
N ILE A 72 8.90 -11.42 13.27
CA ILE A 72 8.33 -12.54 14.06
C ILE A 72 9.38 -13.64 14.28
N PHE A 73 10.25 -13.88 13.30
CA PHE A 73 11.36 -14.81 13.41
C PHE A 73 12.63 -14.15 14.01
N GLY A 74 12.55 -12.89 14.44
CA GLY A 74 13.69 -12.17 15.04
C GLY A 74 14.78 -11.78 14.04
N VAL A 75 14.46 -11.68 12.75
CA VAL A 75 15.41 -11.29 11.70
C VAL A 75 14.88 -10.14 10.85
N ASN A 76 15.82 -9.44 10.19
CA ASN A 76 15.48 -8.48 9.15
C ASN A 76 15.55 -9.13 7.77
N PRO A 77 14.76 -8.67 6.77
CA PRO A 77 14.80 -9.22 5.42
C PRO A 77 16.21 -9.19 4.78
N GLN A 78 17.02 -8.19 5.10
CA GLN A 78 18.40 -8.13 4.58
C GLN A 78 19.30 -9.21 5.18
N GLN A 79 19.04 -9.63 6.42
CA GLN A 79 19.83 -10.67 7.09
C GLN A 79 19.59 -12.06 6.50
N VAL A 80 18.44 -12.28 5.87
CA VAL A 80 18.11 -13.53 5.15
C VAL A 80 18.46 -13.47 3.66
N GLY A 81 19.20 -12.43 3.23
CA GLY A 81 19.65 -12.25 1.84
C GLY A 81 18.56 -11.81 0.89
N VAL A 82 17.44 -11.30 1.39
CA VAL A 82 16.44 -10.65 0.55
C VAL A 82 16.95 -9.25 0.23
N ASP A 83 17.73 -9.16 -0.85
CA ASP A 83 18.24 -7.91 -1.40
C ASP A 83 17.09 -6.95 -1.78
N GLN A 84 17.37 -5.65 -1.73
CA GLN A 84 16.39 -4.61 -2.10
C GLN A 84 15.85 -4.80 -3.53
N SER A 85 16.67 -5.30 -4.46
CA SER A 85 16.26 -5.59 -5.84
C SER A 85 15.29 -6.77 -5.93
N VAL A 86 15.55 -7.84 -5.18
CA VAL A 86 14.69 -9.02 -5.08
C VAL A 86 13.37 -8.65 -4.41
N LEU A 87 13.44 -7.88 -3.33
CA LEU A 87 12.28 -7.39 -2.60
C LEU A 87 11.39 -6.52 -3.49
N LEU A 88 11.97 -5.55 -4.21
CA LEU A 88 11.25 -4.75 -5.20
C LEU A 88 10.61 -5.63 -6.29
N GLY A 89 11.35 -6.63 -6.81
CA GLY A 89 10.84 -7.55 -7.82
C GLY A 89 9.64 -8.36 -7.32
N ARG A 90 9.74 -8.94 -6.11
CA ARG A 90 8.65 -9.70 -5.47
C ARG A 90 7.44 -8.80 -5.25
N MET A 91 7.62 -7.61 -4.70
CA MET A 91 6.52 -6.68 -4.43
C MET A 91 5.86 -6.16 -5.70
N MET A 92 6.63 -5.86 -6.75
CA MET A 92 6.07 -5.49 -8.05
C MET A 92 5.27 -6.64 -8.65
N SER A 93 5.77 -7.88 -8.53
CA SER A 93 5.03 -9.08 -8.95
C SER A 93 3.73 -9.24 -8.15
N THR A 94 3.76 -9.09 -6.82
CA THR A 94 2.56 -9.14 -5.97
C THR A 94 1.57 -8.05 -6.34
N LEU A 95 2.01 -6.81 -6.60
CA LEU A 95 1.14 -5.71 -7.04
C LEU A 95 0.51 -5.99 -8.40
N VAL A 96 1.27 -6.53 -9.35
CA VAL A 96 0.76 -6.93 -10.66
C VAL A 96 -0.25 -8.06 -10.52
N LEU A 97 0.04 -9.07 -9.69
CA LEU A 97 -0.87 -10.17 -9.41
C LEU A 97 -2.18 -9.68 -8.76
N LEU A 98 -2.09 -8.81 -7.76
CA LEU A 98 -3.24 -8.18 -7.13
C LEU A 98 -4.07 -7.40 -8.15
N LEU A 99 -3.42 -6.67 -9.07
CA LEU A 99 -4.11 -5.96 -10.15
C LEU A 99 -4.82 -6.93 -11.10
N LEU A 100 -4.15 -8.02 -11.48
CA LEU A 100 -4.70 -9.07 -12.36
C LEU A 100 -5.89 -9.79 -11.73
N ILE A 101 -5.93 -9.93 -10.39
CA ILE A 101 -7.07 -10.49 -9.65
C ILE A 101 -8.18 -9.43 -9.44
N ALA A 102 -7.81 -8.18 -9.18
CA ALA A 102 -8.76 -7.10 -8.91
C ALA A 102 -9.58 -6.74 -10.16
N LEU A 103 -8.99 -6.76 -11.36
CA LEU A 103 -9.68 -6.46 -12.61
C LEU A 103 -10.89 -7.39 -12.90
N PRO A 104 -10.76 -8.73 -12.89
CA PRO A 104 -11.88 -9.64 -13.11
C PRO A 104 -12.89 -9.57 -11.97
N LEU A 105 -12.46 -9.43 -10.71
CA LEU A 105 -13.38 -9.23 -9.57
C LEU A 105 -14.23 -7.97 -9.75
N LEU A 106 -13.62 -6.87 -10.19
CA LEU A 106 -14.33 -5.63 -10.51
C LEU A 106 -15.32 -5.86 -11.66
N GLY A 107 -14.93 -6.63 -12.69
CA GLY A 107 -15.83 -7.06 -13.77
C GLY A 107 -17.04 -7.83 -13.25
N ILE A 108 -16.85 -8.78 -12.33
CA ILE A 108 -17.93 -9.56 -11.69
C ILE A 108 -18.85 -8.64 -10.89
N ILE A 109 -18.30 -7.72 -10.08
CA ILE A 109 -19.08 -6.77 -9.29
C ILE A 109 -19.93 -5.86 -10.20
N VAL A 110 -19.34 -5.34 -11.29
CA VAL A 110 -20.05 -4.52 -12.28
C VAL A 110 -21.14 -5.35 -12.98
N GLY A 111 -20.83 -6.59 -13.35
CA GLY A 111 -21.78 -7.53 -13.96
C GLY A 111 -22.96 -7.86 -13.04
N LEU A 112 -22.70 -8.14 -11.76
CA LEU A 112 -23.72 -8.35 -10.73
C LEU A 112 -24.59 -7.10 -10.54
N GLY A 113 -23.97 -5.91 -10.49
CA GLY A 113 -24.70 -4.65 -10.41
C GLY A 113 -25.62 -4.44 -11.60
N TRP A 114 -25.15 -4.77 -12.81
CA TRP A 114 -25.96 -4.74 -14.02
C TRP A 114 -27.11 -5.75 -13.98
N LEU A 115 -26.85 -6.98 -13.54
CA LEU A 115 -27.85 -8.04 -13.42
C LEU A 115 -28.94 -7.67 -12.42
N LEU A 116 -28.57 -7.18 -11.24
CA LEU A 116 -29.49 -6.68 -10.23
C LEU A 116 -30.35 -5.52 -10.76
N ASN A 117 -29.74 -4.61 -11.53
CA ASN A 117 -30.49 -3.52 -12.16
C ASN A 117 -31.51 -4.05 -13.17
N LYS A 118 -31.18 -5.11 -13.92
CA LYS A 118 -32.09 -5.74 -14.88
C LYS A 118 -33.25 -6.46 -14.17
N ILE A 119 -32.96 -7.25 -13.13
CA ILE A 119 -33.96 -8.00 -12.36
C ILE A 119 -34.93 -7.05 -11.65
N THR A 120 -34.45 -5.93 -11.13
CA THR A 120 -35.27 -4.95 -10.40
C THR A 120 -36.00 -3.94 -11.29
N GLY A 121 -35.99 -4.12 -12.62
CA GLY A 121 -36.63 -3.19 -13.56
C GLY A 121 -36.08 -1.75 -13.44
N GLY A 122 -34.78 -1.61 -13.17
CA GLY A 122 -34.12 -0.31 -13.04
C GLY A 122 -34.25 0.36 -11.66
N ALA A 123 -34.81 -0.31 -10.65
CA ALA A 123 -34.93 0.27 -9.30
C ALA A 123 -33.55 0.44 -8.65
N THR A 124 -32.63 -0.53 -8.80
CA THR A 124 -31.26 -0.43 -8.28
C THR A 124 -30.50 0.73 -8.90
N GLY A 125 -30.62 0.94 -10.21
CA GLY A 125 -30.01 2.08 -10.90
C GLY A 125 -30.53 3.42 -10.39
N ARG A 126 -31.84 3.52 -10.15
CA ARG A 126 -32.46 4.72 -9.54
C ARG A 126 -31.98 4.94 -8.11
N LEU A 127 -31.85 3.89 -7.31
CA LEU A 127 -31.31 3.96 -5.95
C LEU A 127 -29.85 4.44 -5.96
N VAL A 128 -28.99 3.85 -6.79
CA VAL A 128 -27.59 4.24 -6.93
C VAL A 128 -27.48 5.70 -7.39
N GLN A 129 -28.35 6.14 -8.31
CA GLN A 129 -28.37 7.53 -8.76
C GLN A 129 -28.85 8.48 -7.64
N ALA A 130 -29.87 8.10 -6.87
CA ALA A 130 -30.35 8.87 -5.71
C ALA A 130 -29.27 8.98 -4.62
N ILE A 131 -28.53 7.90 -4.36
CA ILE A 131 -27.36 7.90 -3.47
C ILE A 131 -26.26 8.80 -4.03
N ARG A 132 -25.94 8.70 -5.32
CA ARG A 132 -24.94 9.56 -5.98
C ARG A 132 -25.31 11.04 -5.95
N GLN A 133 -26.60 11.37 -5.99
CA GLN A 133 -27.07 12.75 -5.87
C GLN A 133 -26.90 13.31 -4.46
N ARG A 134 -26.79 12.44 -3.44
CA ARG A 134 -26.53 12.78 -2.04
C ARG A 134 -25.05 12.57 -1.71
N PRO A 135 -24.19 13.59 -1.94
CA PRO A 135 -22.74 13.46 -1.79
C PRO A 135 -22.29 13.09 -0.38
N TRP A 136 -23.08 13.45 0.63
CA TRP A 136 -22.77 13.11 2.02
C TRP A 136 -22.79 11.60 2.22
N ILE A 137 -23.76 10.85 1.64
CA ILE A 137 -23.82 9.39 1.77
C ILE A 137 -22.58 8.75 1.16
N ALA A 138 -22.18 9.19 -0.04
CA ALA A 138 -20.98 8.69 -0.70
C ALA A 138 -19.72 9.00 0.13
N ALA A 139 -19.63 10.19 0.72
CA ALA A 139 -18.53 10.55 1.61
C ALA A 139 -18.54 9.72 2.91
N THR A 140 -19.71 9.45 3.51
CA THR A 140 -19.82 8.61 4.70
C THR A 140 -19.42 7.17 4.40
N LEU A 141 -19.87 6.61 3.27
CA LEU A 141 -19.47 5.27 2.85
C LEU A 141 -17.97 5.20 2.55
N ALA A 142 -17.39 6.19 1.89
CA ALA A 142 -15.95 6.24 1.65
C ALA A 142 -15.16 6.39 2.95
N ALA A 143 -15.63 7.20 3.89
CA ALA A 143 -15.02 7.37 5.20
C ALA A 143 -15.13 6.10 6.05
N LEU A 144 -16.28 5.41 6.05
CA LEU A 144 -16.46 4.12 6.72
C LEU A 144 -15.59 3.04 6.08
N TRP A 145 -15.52 3.00 4.75
CA TRP A 145 -14.67 2.07 4.02
C TRP A 145 -13.20 2.30 4.36
N CYS A 146 -12.74 3.56 4.35
CA CYS A 146 -11.36 3.86 4.72
C CYS A 146 -11.12 3.60 6.21
N GLY A 147 -12.06 3.91 7.09
CA GLY A 147 -11.94 3.54 8.51
C GLY A 147 -11.80 2.02 8.70
N ALA A 148 -12.58 1.23 7.94
CA ALA A 148 -12.51 -0.22 7.98
C ALA A 148 -11.19 -0.76 7.39
N THR A 149 -10.69 -0.20 6.29
CA THR A 149 -9.42 -0.64 5.70
C THR A 149 -8.20 -0.19 6.51
N TYR A 150 -8.28 0.97 7.17
CA TYR A 150 -7.26 1.44 8.10
C TYR A 150 -7.37 0.80 9.48
N TRP A 151 -8.41 0.01 9.76
CA TRP A 151 -8.47 -0.76 11.00
C TRP A 151 -7.23 -1.62 11.18
N GLY A 152 -6.78 -2.26 10.09
CA GLY A 152 -5.60 -3.10 10.14
C GLY A 152 -4.30 -2.36 10.42
N LEU A 153 -4.25 -1.04 10.16
CA LEU A 153 -3.13 -0.20 10.56
C LEU A 153 -3.02 -0.09 12.08
N PHE A 154 -4.15 -0.03 12.79
CA PHE A 154 -4.13 0.18 14.23
C PHE A 154 -3.66 -1.07 14.99
N ASP A 155 -3.99 -2.26 14.50
CA ASP A 155 -3.46 -3.53 15.04
C ASP A 155 -1.92 -3.56 14.99
N LEU A 156 -1.33 -3.03 13.91
CA LEU A 156 0.12 -2.94 13.74
C LEU A 156 0.81 -2.01 14.76
N PHE A 157 0.12 -1.00 15.29
CA PHE A 157 0.67 -0.06 16.26
C PHE A 157 0.42 -0.45 17.73
N GLY A 158 -0.18 -1.62 17.98
CA GLY A 158 -0.39 -2.21 19.30
C GLY A 158 -1.75 -1.90 19.94
N ASP A 159 -1.87 -2.13 21.26
CA ASP A 159 -3.05 -1.90 22.10
C ASP A 159 -3.42 -0.41 22.22
N LEU A 160 -3.83 0.19 21.11
CA LEU A 160 -4.49 1.48 21.14
C LEU A 160 -5.92 1.28 21.66
N ASP A 161 -6.34 2.16 22.56
CA ASP A 161 -7.74 2.17 23.00
C ASP A 161 -8.65 2.26 21.77
N LEU A 162 -9.66 1.40 21.71
CA LEU A 162 -10.70 1.35 20.68
C LEU A 162 -11.24 2.76 20.38
N PHE A 163 -11.40 3.57 21.42
CA PHE A 163 -11.84 4.96 21.28
C PHE A 163 -10.88 5.80 20.45
N VAL A 164 -9.56 5.66 20.67
CA VAL A 164 -8.51 6.37 19.93
C VAL A 164 -8.47 5.89 18.48
N MET A 165 -8.55 4.57 18.25
CA MET A 165 -8.61 4.01 16.89
C MET A 165 -9.79 4.58 16.10
N VAL A 166 -11.00 4.55 16.68
CA VAL A 166 -12.21 5.09 16.06
C VAL A 166 -12.11 6.60 15.86
N ALA A 167 -11.59 7.36 16.84
CA ALA A 167 -11.44 8.81 16.73
C ALA A 167 -10.46 9.20 15.61
N VAL A 168 -9.32 8.51 15.49
CA VAL A 168 -8.33 8.76 14.43
C VAL A 168 -8.87 8.35 13.07
N ALA A 169 -9.52 7.18 12.96
CA ALA A 169 -10.15 6.72 11.72
C ALA A 169 -11.24 7.68 11.22
N VAL A 170 -12.14 8.10 12.11
CA VAL A 170 -13.20 9.06 11.81
C VAL A 170 -12.62 10.44 11.50
N GLY A 171 -11.62 10.89 12.27
CA GLY A 171 -10.94 12.17 12.06
C GLY A 171 -10.25 12.23 10.69
N LEU A 172 -9.46 11.20 10.35
CA LEU A 172 -8.82 11.07 9.04
C LEU A 172 -9.86 10.92 7.94
N GLY A 173 -10.91 10.12 8.13
CA GLY A 173 -11.98 9.97 7.13
C GLY A 173 -12.70 11.29 6.85
N VAL A 174 -13.02 12.06 7.89
CA VAL A 174 -13.66 13.38 7.75
C VAL A 174 -12.71 14.38 7.09
N LEU A 175 -11.44 14.44 7.50
CA LEU A 175 -10.47 15.37 6.92
C LEU A 175 -10.10 15.01 5.47
N ALA A 176 -9.84 13.73 5.19
CA ALA A 176 -9.39 13.26 3.89
C ALA A 176 -10.51 13.21 2.85
N PHE A 177 -11.76 12.99 3.25
CA PHE A 177 -12.88 12.91 2.31
C PHE A 177 -13.76 14.15 2.36
N LEU A 178 -14.25 14.56 3.53
CA LEU A 178 -15.31 15.57 3.65
C LEU A 178 -14.82 16.97 3.25
N VAL A 179 -13.60 17.33 3.62
CA VAL A 179 -12.98 18.64 3.26
C VAL A 179 -12.78 18.78 1.75
N PRO A 180 -12.07 17.85 1.05
CA PRO A 180 -11.93 17.96 -0.39
C PRO A 180 -13.26 17.76 -1.12
N PHE A 181 -14.20 16.94 -0.63
CA PHE A 181 -15.53 16.83 -1.25
C PHE A 181 -16.26 18.17 -1.24
N ARG A 182 -16.16 18.94 -0.15
CA ARG A 182 -16.85 20.22 -0.03
C ARG A 182 -16.22 21.30 -0.91
N LEU A 183 -14.90 21.32 -0.99
CA LEU A 183 -14.13 22.30 -1.79
C LEU A 183 -14.19 22.01 -3.30
N LEU A 184 -14.15 20.75 -3.71
CA LEU A 184 -13.93 20.36 -5.11
C LEU A 184 -15.22 20.06 -5.89
N ARG A 185 -16.38 19.95 -5.22
CA ARG A 185 -17.66 19.54 -5.85
C ARG A 185 -18.11 20.42 -7.03
N ARG A 186 -17.75 21.70 -7.04
CA ARG A 186 -18.25 22.65 -8.06
C ARG A 186 -17.51 22.58 -9.39
N LYS A 187 -16.34 21.91 -9.45
CA LYS A 187 -15.53 21.83 -10.68
C LYS A 187 -15.42 20.39 -11.19
N PRO A 188 -15.44 20.16 -12.51
CA PRO A 188 -15.30 18.82 -13.09
C PRO A 188 -13.97 18.15 -12.71
N VAL A 189 -12.89 18.95 -12.60
CA VAL A 189 -11.57 18.52 -12.13
C VAL A 189 -11.64 17.91 -10.72
N GLY A 190 -12.51 18.46 -9.87
CA GLY A 190 -12.71 17.98 -8.52
C GLY A 190 -13.25 16.55 -8.44
N ARG A 191 -14.17 16.19 -9.35
CA ARG A 191 -14.73 14.82 -9.40
C ARG A 191 -13.70 13.77 -9.77
N ALA A 192 -12.77 14.10 -10.66
CA ALA A 192 -11.67 13.20 -11.03
C ALA A 192 -10.70 13.04 -9.85
N GLY A 193 -10.30 14.14 -9.22
CA GLY A 193 -9.43 14.13 -8.06
C GLY A 193 -9.99 13.31 -6.89
N THR A 194 -11.30 13.42 -6.60
CA THR A 194 -11.91 12.60 -5.54
C THR A 194 -11.83 11.11 -5.81
N LYS A 195 -12.04 10.66 -7.06
CA LYS A 195 -11.93 9.23 -7.39
C LYS A 195 -10.50 8.72 -7.21
N VAL A 196 -9.53 9.53 -7.60
CA VAL A 196 -8.11 9.24 -7.42
C VAL A 196 -7.76 9.12 -5.93
N ILE A 197 -8.16 10.09 -5.11
CA ILE A 197 -7.87 10.10 -3.67
C ILE A 197 -8.53 8.89 -2.99
N VAL A 198 -9.80 8.61 -3.30
CA VAL A 198 -10.51 7.44 -2.76
C VAL A 198 -9.85 6.15 -3.21
N GLY A 199 -9.46 6.03 -4.48
CA GLY A 199 -8.76 4.86 -5.02
C GLY A 199 -7.41 4.64 -4.36
N GLY A 200 -6.61 5.70 -4.22
CA GLY A 200 -5.30 5.64 -3.56
C GLY A 200 -5.40 5.26 -2.08
N LEU A 201 -6.30 5.91 -1.33
CA LEU A 201 -6.52 5.59 0.09
C LEU A 201 -7.09 4.17 0.27
N THR A 202 -7.96 3.72 -0.64
CA THR A 202 -8.44 2.34 -0.65
C THR A 202 -7.30 1.36 -0.91
N GLY A 203 -6.45 1.64 -1.90
CA GLY A 203 -5.29 0.81 -2.20
C GLY A 203 -4.34 0.70 -1.01
N ILE A 204 -3.99 1.82 -0.39
CA ILE A 204 -3.14 1.85 0.82
C ILE A 204 -3.77 1.05 1.96
N GLY A 205 -5.06 1.24 2.22
CA GLY A 205 -5.76 0.48 3.27
C GLY A 205 -5.80 -1.03 2.99
N LEU A 206 -6.05 -1.44 1.74
CA LEU A 206 -5.96 -2.85 1.34
C LEU A 206 -4.52 -3.38 1.48
N GLY A 207 -3.51 -2.54 1.25
CA GLY A 207 -2.11 -2.84 1.54
C GLY A 207 -1.89 -3.22 3.01
N PHE A 208 -2.47 -2.47 3.95
CA PHE A 208 -2.38 -2.81 5.38
C PHE A 208 -3.12 -4.09 5.75
N VAL A 209 -4.28 -4.36 5.15
CA VAL A 209 -4.97 -5.65 5.33
C VAL A 209 -4.09 -6.80 4.85
N LEU A 210 -3.39 -6.63 3.73
CA LEU A 210 -2.42 -7.61 3.24
C LEU A 210 -1.25 -7.77 4.22
N VAL A 211 -0.71 -6.68 4.78
CA VAL A 211 0.33 -6.75 5.82
C VAL A 211 -0.13 -7.58 7.03
N LEU A 212 -1.34 -7.35 7.53
CA LEU A 212 -1.88 -8.17 8.62
C LEU A 212 -1.99 -9.65 8.25
N GLY A 213 -2.41 -9.94 7.02
CA GLY A 213 -2.43 -11.31 6.50
C GLY A 213 -1.05 -11.96 6.51
N LEU A 214 0.01 -11.22 6.17
CA LEU A 214 1.39 -11.71 6.20
C LEU A 214 1.88 -11.94 7.63
N ILE A 215 1.57 -11.03 8.55
CA ILE A 215 1.91 -11.16 9.98
C ILE A 215 1.22 -12.38 10.57
N ASN A 216 -0.10 -12.52 10.37
CA ASN A 216 -0.85 -13.68 10.84
C ASN A 216 -0.33 -14.97 10.21
N GLY A 217 -0.01 -14.96 8.92
CA GLY A 217 0.61 -16.10 8.26
C GLY A 217 1.96 -16.49 8.87
N ALA A 218 2.79 -15.53 9.24
CA ALA A 218 4.07 -15.80 9.88
C ALA A 218 3.91 -16.26 11.34
N LEU A 219 2.90 -15.76 12.06
CA LEU A 219 2.51 -16.28 13.38
C LEU A 219 2.01 -17.73 13.26
N ASP A 220 1.23 -18.04 12.22
CA ASP A 220 0.78 -19.40 11.93
C ASP A 220 1.99 -20.31 11.66
N VAL A 221 2.95 -19.89 10.82
CA VAL A 221 4.21 -20.62 10.58
C VAL A 221 4.98 -20.83 11.89
N GLN A 222 5.08 -19.82 12.75
CA GLN A 222 5.75 -19.96 14.04
C GLN A 222 5.04 -20.98 14.95
N ALA A 223 3.72 -21.08 14.87
CA ALA A 223 2.94 -22.01 15.70
C ALA A 223 2.92 -23.44 15.14
N THR A 224 2.74 -23.58 13.82
CA THR A 224 2.45 -24.85 13.13
C THR A 224 3.57 -25.32 12.22
N GLY A 225 4.57 -24.50 11.93
CA GLY A 225 5.64 -24.85 11.00
C GLY A 225 5.15 -25.06 9.57
N GLN A 226 4.04 -24.43 9.18
CA GLN A 226 3.47 -24.52 7.84
C GLN A 226 3.11 -23.12 7.31
N ALA A 227 3.62 -22.79 6.13
CA ALA A 227 3.29 -21.53 5.46
C ALA A 227 1.89 -21.57 4.84
N ASN A 228 1.15 -20.48 4.97
CA ASN A 228 -0.10 -20.31 4.25
C ASN A 228 0.14 -19.89 2.78
N GLU A 229 -0.87 -20.05 1.94
CA GLU A 229 -0.79 -19.69 0.51
C GLU A 229 -0.41 -18.21 0.28
N LEU A 230 -0.79 -17.33 1.21
CA LEU A 230 -0.48 -15.91 1.13
C LEU A 230 1.02 -15.63 1.27
N LEU A 231 1.69 -16.30 2.20
CA LEU A 231 3.13 -16.27 2.37
C LEU A 231 3.85 -16.82 1.13
N GLY A 232 3.39 -17.96 0.61
CA GLY A 232 3.90 -18.53 -0.64
C GLY A 232 3.77 -17.55 -1.82
N ALA A 233 2.64 -16.84 -1.93
CA ALA A 233 2.39 -15.87 -3.00
C ALA A 233 3.30 -14.63 -2.93
N VAL A 234 3.81 -14.25 -1.75
CA VAL A 234 4.81 -13.18 -1.61
C VAL A 234 6.26 -13.69 -1.71
N GLY A 235 6.42 -14.99 -1.96
CA GLY A 235 7.72 -15.64 -2.15
C GLY A 235 8.44 -15.99 -0.84
N PHE A 236 7.72 -16.08 0.28
CA PHE A 236 8.21 -16.79 1.45
C PHE A 236 8.37 -18.26 1.06
N GLN A 237 9.52 -18.86 1.36
CA GLN A 237 9.81 -20.24 0.99
C GLN A 237 9.70 -21.11 2.23
N ASP A 238 8.74 -22.04 2.24
CA ASP A 238 8.55 -22.99 3.33
C ASP A 238 9.53 -24.16 3.16
N GLN A 239 10.82 -23.91 3.47
CA GLN A 239 11.89 -24.88 3.30
C GLN A 239 12.39 -25.33 4.65
N TRP A 240 12.42 -26.63 4.89
CA TRP A 240 12.89 -27.24 6.12
C TRP A 240 14.07 -28.15 5.83
N ALA A 241 15.11 -28.09 6.66
CA ALA A 241 16.30 -28.90 6.47
C ALA A 241 16.85 -29.44 7.80
N ILE A 242 17.36 -30.66 7.77
CA ILE A 242 18.21 -31.18 8.85
C ILE A 242 19.60 -30.57 8.68
N VAL A 243 20.06 -29.86 9.70
CA VAL A 243 21.36 -29.19 9.67
C VAL A 243 22.46 -30.18 10.07
N LYS A 244 23.50 -30.31 9.25
CA LYS A 244 24.65 -31.19 9.52
C LYS A 244 25.96 -30.42 9.58
N ASP A 245 26.89 -30.92 10.36
CA ASP A 245 28.26 -30.43 10.37
C ASP A 245 29.00 -30.83 9.09
N ALA A 246 29.67 -29.89 8.43
CA ALA A 246 30.29 -30.15 7.12
C ALA A 246 31.49 -31.11 7.19
N GLU A 247 32.22 -31.12 8.31
CA GLU A 247 33.40 -31.99 8.46
C GLU A 247 33.04 -33.42 8.85
N SER A 248 32.07 -33.59 9.74
CA SER A 248 31.72 -34.90 10.29
C SER A 248 30.46 -35.54 9.69
N ASP A 249 29.69 -34.82 8.88
CA ASP A 249 28.36 -35.19 8.35
C ASP A 249 27.35 -35.61 9.43
N LYS A 250 27.62 -35.25 10.70
CA LYS A 250 26.73 -35.56 11.82
C LYS A 250 25.60 -34.55 11.90
N PRO A 251 24.37 -34.99 12.20
CA PRO A 251 23.26 -34.08 12.45
C PRO A 251 23.58 -33.19 13.65
N LEU A 252 23.33 -31.90 13.50
CA LEU A 252 23.35 -30.91 14.58
C LEU A 252 21.95 -30.83 15.20
N TYR A 253 21.87 -30.28 16.41
CA TYR A 253 20.61 -30.04 17.10
C TYR A 253 19.71 -31.28 17.20
N ASP A 254 20.31 -32.44 17.46
CA ASP A 254 19.61 -33.72 17.59
C ASP A 254 18.87 -34.16 16.33
N GLY A 255 19.24 -33.67 15.14
CA GLY A 255 18.61 -34.09 13.87
C GLY A 255 17.30 -33.41 13.53
N ARG A 256 16.83 -32.45 14.36
CA ARG A 256 15.56 -31.75 14.12
C ARG A 256 15.57 -30.95 12.81
N TYR A 257 14.41 -30.89 12.15
CA TYR A 257 14.19 -30.01 11.01
C TYR A 257 14.20 -28.54 11.46
N MET A 258 14.96 -27.72 10.76
CA MET A 258 14.97 -26.27 10.94
C MET A 258 14.45 -25.60 9.68
N MET A 259 13.63 -24.56 9.83
CA MET A 259 13.14 -23.80 8.70
C MET A 259 14.27 -22.88 8.19
N MET A 260 14.60 -22.98 6.92
CA MET A 260 15.57 -22.10 6.28
C MET A 260 14.88 -20.80 5.88
N LEU A 261 15.19 -19.71 6.59
CA LEU A 261 14.64 -18.38 6.30
C LEU A 261 15.34 -17.73 5.09
N GLY A 262 16.60 -18.10 4.83
CA GLY A 262 17.38 -17.63 3.70
C GLY A 262 18.89 -17.79 3.89
N GLU A 263 19.67 -17.20 2.97
CA GLU A 263 21.13 -17.18 3.04
C GLU A 263 21.63 -15.74 2.93
N SER A 264 22.64 -15.34 3.71
CA SER A 264 23.26 -14.02 3.59
C SER A 264 24.72 -14.10 3.99
N ASP A 265 25.60 -13.44 3.23
CA ASP A 265 27.05 -13.36 3.53
C ASP A 265 27.70 -14.72 3.84
N GLY A 266 27.36 -15.76 3.07
CA GLY A 266 27.90 -17.12 3.27
C GLY A 266 27.40 -17.81 4.54
N THR A 267 26.27 -17.37 5.10
CA THR A 267 25.67 -17.89 6.33
C THR A 267 24.22 -18.31 6.07
N TYR A 268 23.85 -19.51 6.49
CA TYR A 268 22.45 -19.94 6.57
C TYR A 268 21.77 -19.30 7.78
N ILE A 269 20.58 -18.75 7.55
CA ILE A 269 19.69 -18.27 8.60
C ILE A 269 18.58 -19.29 8.78
N LEU A 270 18.59 -19.93 9.94
CA LEU A 270 17.75 -21.08 10.26
C LEU A 270 16.87 -20.72 11.44
N TYR A 271 15.60 -21.08 11.39
CA TYR A 271 14.66 -20.93 12.49
C TYR A 271 14.39 -22.28 13.13
N ASP A 272 14.74 -22.40 14.40
CA ASP A 272 14.37 -23.55 15.24
C ASP A 272 12.98 -23.30 15.80
N CYS A 273 11.99 -24.00 15.23
CA CYS A 273 10.60 -23.79 15.59
C CYS A 273 10.26 -24.33 16.99
N ASP A 274 10.95 -25.38 17.47
CA ASP A 274 10.74 -25.91 18.83
C ASP A 274 11.15 -24.86 19.89
N LYS A 275 12.27 -24.17 19.64
CA LYS A 275 12.86 -23.20 20.58
C LYS A 275 12.42 -21.77 20.33
N MET A 276 11.77 -21.51 19.19
CA MET A 276 11.45 -20.17 18.68
C MET A 276 12.69 -19.27 18.58
N GLU A 277 13.82 -19.83 18.17
CA GLU A 277 15.10 -19.11 18.07
C GLU A 277 15.63 -19.14 16.64
N THR A 278 16.18 -18.00 16.19
CA THR A 278 16.93 -17.95 14.94
C THR A 278 18.41 -18.22 15.19
N ILE A 279 18.95 -19.14 14.40
CA ILE A 279 20.33 -19.60 14.44
C ILE A 279 21.02 -19.19 13.12
N ARG A 280 22.25 -18.72 13.23
CA ARG A 280 23.09 -18.34 12.09
C ARG A 280 24.28 -19.28 12.00
N ARG A 281 24.47 -19.91 10.84
CA ARG A 281 25.50 -20.93 10.64
C ARG A 281 26.29 -20.69 9.35
N PRO A 282 27.64 -20.60 9.39
CA PRO A 282 28.44 -20.46 8.19
C PRO A 282 28.23 -21.67 7.26
N MET A 283 28.00 -21.41 5.97
CA MET A 283 27.80 -22.43 4.94
C MET A 283 29.04 -23.33 4.80
N GLU A 284 30.25 -22.79 5.05
CA GLU A 284 31.50 -23.55 5.01
C GLU A 284 31.57 -24.70 6.02
N THR A 285 30.84 -24.56 7.15
CA THR A 285 30.86 -25.54 8.26
C THR A 285 29.52 -26.25 8.40
N THR A 286 28.59 -26.03 7.47
CA THR A 286 27.20 -26.48 7.60
C THR A 286 26.71 -27.03 6.27
N ASN A 287 26.36 -28.31 6.26
CA ASN A 287 25.68 -28.95 5.15
C ASN A 287 24.18 -29.02 5.46
N LEU A 288 23.34 -28.69 4.47
CA LEU A 288 21.91 -28.97 4.52
C LEU A 288 21.70 -30.43 4.12
N GLY A 289 21.14 -31.22 5.04
CA GLY A 289 20.84 -32.63 4.85
C GLY A 289 19.56 -32.85 4.05
N GLU A 290 18.64 -33.62 4.61
CA GLU A 290 17.33 -33.81 3.99
C GLU A 290 16.58 -32.47 3.95
N ILE A 291 16.23 -32.01 2.75
CA ILE A 291 15.48 -30.78 2.51
C ILE A 291 14.05 -31.16 2.14
N GLN A 292 13.08 -30.59 2.85
CA GLN A 292 11.66 -30.69 2.57
C GLN A 292 11.12 -29.32 2.16
N MET A 293 10.39 -29.29 1.05
CA MET A 293 9.71 -28.09 0.54
C MET A 293 8.22 -28.24 0.80
N ASP A 294 7.60 -27.21 1.37
CA ASP A 294 6.16 -27.14 1.66
C ASP A 294 5.63 -28.43 2.33
N PRO A 295 6.18 -28.85 3.48
CA PRO A 295 5.83 -30.13 4.09
C PRO A 295 4.35 -30.15 4.50
N GLU A 296 3.64 -31.22 4.13
CA GLU A 296 2.29 -31.46 4.63
C GLU A 296 2.36 -31.80 6.13
N ARG A 297 1.73 -30.97 6.98
CA ARG A 297 1.64 -31.18 8.43
C ARG A 297 0.27 -31.74 8.79
N GLU A 298 0.23 -32.58 9.82
CA GLU A 298 -1.04 -33.08 10.37
C GLU A 298 -1.85 -31.93 10.99
N GLU A 299 -3.18 -32.01 10.95
CA GLU A 299 -4.04 -31.00 11.58
C GLU A 299 -3.75 -30.90 13.09
N GLY A 300 -3.37 -29.70 13.55
CA GLY A 300 -3.01 -29.46 14.95
C GLY A 300 -1.56 -29.76 15.31
N PHE A 301 -0.70 -30.04 14.31
CA PHE A 301 0.74 -30.09 14.52
C PHE A 301 1.24 -28.75 15.08
N THR A 302 2.11 -28.83 16.09
CA THR A 302 2.75 -27.66 16.69
C THR A 302 4.25 -27.83 16.64
N CYS A 303 4.96 -26.72 16.51
CA CYS A 303 6.39 -26.72 16.33
C CYS A 303 7.22 -27.36 17.45
N GLY A 304 6.64 -27.75 18.59
CA GLY A 304 7.29 -28.51 19.66
C GLY A 304 7.23 -30.05 19.50
N GLY A 305 6.58 -30.57 18.46
CA GLY A 305 6.42 -32.01 18.21
C GLY A 305 7.49 -32.62 17.30
N LEU A 306 8.40 -31.81 16.74
CA LEU A 306 9.41 -32.26 15.77
C LEU A 306 10.45 -33.21 16.39
N ALA A 307 10.77 -33.03 17.68
CA ALA A 307 11.74 -33.86 18.38
C ALA A 307 11.18 -35.24 18.80
N GLU A 308 9.86 -35.42 18.88
CA GLU A 308 9.26 -36.66 19.41
C GLU A 308 9.04 -37.76 18.35
N GLN A 309 8.87 -37.38 17.08
CA GLN A 309 8.55 -38.35 16.02
C GLN A 309 9.73 -39.28 15.64
N GLU A 310 10.98 -38.87 15.84
CA GLU A 310 12.15 -39.71 15.55
C GLU A 310 12.42 -40.82 16.60
N GLN A 311 11.86 -40.73 17.81
CA GLN A 311 12.06 -41.77 18.83
C GLN A 311 11.11 -42.97 18.68
N THR A 312 10.18 -42.91 17.72
CA THR A 312 9.15 -43.94 17.53
C THR A 312 9.30 -44.74 16.23
N GLN A 313 10.40 -44.56 15.48
CA GLN A 313 10.77 -45.41 14.34
C GLN A 313 11.98 -46.29 14.65
#